data_AF-A0A2V5ZM23-F1
#
_entry.id   AF-A0A2V5ZM23-F1
#
_cell.length_a   1.000
_cell.length_b   1.000
_cell.length_c   1.000
_cell.angle_alpha   90.00
_cell.angle_beta   90.00
_cell.angle_gamma   90.00
#
_symmetry.space_group_name_H-M   'P 1'
#
loop_
_entity.id
_entity.type
_entity.pdbx_description
1 polymer ?
#
loop_
_entity_poly.entity_id
_entity_poly.type
_entity_poly.pdbx_seq_one_letter_code
_entity_poly.pdbx_strand_id
1 'polypeptide(L)' 'MRQLITQAPSWLRPGGMLAMEIGISQSEALVAVLAEKNYRDIWTEKDYSGVIRFLFAKYG' A
#
# COMPACT_ATOMS: atom_id res chain seq x y z
N MET A 1 0.40 -9.78 -3.90
CA MET A 1 0.09 -8.53 -3.17
C MET A 1 -0.22 -8.73 -1.69
N ARG A 2 -1.23 -9.53 -1.30
CA ARG A 2 -1.51 -9.76 0.14
C ARG A 2 -0.31 -10.32 0.93
N GLN A 3 0.43 -11.26 0.35
CA GLN A 3 1.66 -11.80 0.97
C GLN A 3 2.75 -10.72 1.13
N LEU A 4 2.89 -9.81 0.16
CA LEU A 4 3.85 -8.70 0.23
C LEU A 4 3.50 -7.77 1.39
N ILE A 5 2.23 -7.37 1.54
CA ILE A 5 1.77 -6.51 2.65
C ILE A 5 2.05 -7.16 4.01
N THR A 6 1.82 -8.48 4.11
CA THR A 6 2.07 -9.24 5.35
C THR A 6 3.55 -9.39 5.68
N GLN A 7 4.42 -9.54 4.68
CA GLN A 7 5.85 -9.80 4.89
C GLN A 7 6.70 -8.53 4.91
N ALA A 8 6.26 -7.44 4.26
CA ALA A 8 6.99 -6.18 4.20
C ALA A 8 7.47 -5.64 5.57
N PRO A 9 6.73 -5.77 6.69
CA PRO A 9 7.20 -5.29 7.98
C PRO A 9 8.56 -5.82 8.43
N SER A 10 8.94 -7.05 8.07
CA SER A 10 10.26 -7.60 8.44
C SER A 10 11.42 -6.95 7.70
N TRP A 11 11.13 -6.20 6.64
CA TRP A 11 12.11 -5.53 5.79
C TRP A 11 12.10 -4.01 5.95
N LEU A 12 11.11 -3.47 6.68
CA LEU A 12 10.95 -2.04 6.89
C LEU A 12 11.58 -1.62 8.23
N ARG A 13 12.27 -0.48 8.21
CA ARG A 13 12.61 0.23 9.45
C ARG A 13 11.32 0.78 10.08
N PRO A 14 11.32 1.09 11.40
CA PRO A 14 10.20 1.79 12.03
C PRO A 14 9.84 3.07 11.24
N GLY A 15 8.56 3.23 10.88
CA GLY A 15 8.09 4.35 10.05
C GLY A 15 8.41 4.21 8.55
N GLY A 16 8.95 3.07 8.12
CA GLY A 16 9.29 2.78 6.73
C GLY A 16 8.07 2.72 5.82
N MET A 17 8.27 3.03 4.54
CA MET A 17 7.20 3.11 3.55
C MET A 17 7.12 1.85 2.69
N LEU A 18 5.90 1.33 2.52
CA LEU A 18 5.56 0.38 1.48
C LEU A 18 4.93 1.16 0.31
N ALA A 19 5.55 1.08 -0.87
CA ALA A 19 5.07 1.68 -2.10
C ALA A 19 4.89 0.59 -3.15
N MET A 20 3.72 0.52 -3.79
CA MET A 20 3.42 -0.54 -4.74
C MET A 20 2.63 0.00 -5.94
N GLU A 21 2.97 -0.50 -7.13
CA GLU A 21 2.06 -0.43 -8.27
C GLU A 21 0.92 -1.44 -8.11
N ILE A 22 -0.30 -1.02 -8.43
CA ILE A 22 -1.53 -1.81 -8.33
C ILE A 22 -2.30 -1.80 -9.66
N GLY A 23 -3.02 -2.89 -9.91
CA GLY A 23 -3.92 -2.98 -11.05
C GLY A 23 -5.17 -2.12 -10.88
N ILE A 24 -5.88 -1.90 -11.99
CA ILE A 24 -7.16 -1.20 -12.01
C ILE A 24 -8.14 -1.90 -11.06
N SER A 25 -8.86 -1.13 -10.25
CA SER A 25 -9.84 -1.60 -9.26
C SER A 25 -9.27 -2.45 -8.11
N GLN A 26 -7.95 -2.47 -7.89
CA GLN A 26 -7.36 -3.17 -6.73
C GLN A 26 -7.20 -2.29 -5.49
N SER A 27 -7.35 -0.96 -5.61
CA SER A 27 -7.04 0.00 -4.54
C SER A 27 -7.87 -0.24 -3.28
N GLU A 28 -9.20 -0.31 -3.37
CA GLU A 28 -10.09 -0.42 -2.21
C GLU A 28 -9.82 -1.67 -1.37
N ALA A 29 -9.69 -2.83 -2.02
CA ALA A 29 -9.40 -4.08 -1.33
C ALA A 29 -8.01 -4.10 -0.67
N LEU A 30 -7.01 -3.45 -1.29
CA LEU A 30 -5.66 -3.38 -0.72
C LEU A 30 -5.56 -2.35 0.41
N VAL A 31 -6.30 -1.24 0.33
CA VAL A 31 -6.42 -0.25 1.41
C VAL A 31 -7.03 -0.90 2.65
N ALA A 32 -8.10 -1.68 2.51
CA ALA A 32 -8.68 -2.42 3.63
C ALA A 32 -7.67 -3.38 4.29
N VAL A 33 -6.92 -4.13 3.48
CA VAL A 33 -5.88 -5.06 4.00
C VAL A 33 -4.75 -4.31 4.72
N LEU A 34 -4.37 -3.13 4.26
CA LEU A 34 -3.37 -2.29 4.95
C LEU A 34 -3.91 -1.75 6.28
N ALA A 35 -5.17 -1.29 6.30
CA ALA A 35 -5.82 -0.73 7.48
C ALA A 35 -6.08 -1.78 8.58
N GLU A 36 -6.28 -3.04 8.21
CA GLU A 36 -6.35 -4.18 9.16
C GLU A 36 -4.98 -4.55 9.78
N LYS A 37 -3.90 -3.92 9.30
CA LYS A 37 -2.53 -4.13 9.76
C LYS A 37 -1.99 -2.82 10.37
N ASN A 38 -0.79 -2.86 10.93
CA ASN A 38 -0.15 -1.68 11.53
C ASN A 38 0.42 -0.71 10.47
N TYR A 39 -0.31 -0.49 9.38
CA TYR A 39 0.00 0.54 8.40
C TYR A 39 -0.87 1.77 8.65
N ARG A 40 -0.26 2.94 8.50
CA ARG A 40 -0.88 4.25 8.61
C ARG A 40 -0.50 5.12 7.42
N ASP A 41 -1.02 6.35 7.38
CA ASP A 41 -0.79 7.29 6.29
C ASP A 41 -1.01 6.59 4.94
N ILE A 42 -2.20 6.02 4.71
CA ILE A 42 -2.49 5.24 3.49
C ILE A 42 -3.04 6.20 2.42
N TRP A 43 -2.42 6.26 1.25
CA TRP A 43 -2.92 7.04 0.12
C TRP A 43 -2.65 6.38 -1.23
N THR A 44 -3.40 6.81 -2.24
CA THR A 44 -3.26 6.34 -3.62
C THR A 44 -2.92 7.47 -4.56
N GLU A 45 -2.13 7.20 -5.59
CA GLU A 45 -1.82 8.15 -6.65
C GLU A 45 -2.23 7.62 -8.03
N LYS A 46 -2.58 8.57 -8.90
CA LYS A 46 -2.93 8.30 -10.29
C LYS A 46 -1.67 8.33 -11.17
N ASP A 47 -1.68 7.55 -12.23
CA ASP A 47 -0.74 7.71 -13.34
C ASP A 47 -1.09 8.96 -14.19
N TYR A 48 -0.29 9.22 -15.22
CA TYR A 48 -0.53 10.32 -16.16
C TYR A 48 -1.81 10.17 -16.99
N SER A 49 -2.42 8.98 -17.03
CA SER A 49 -3.72 8.74 -17.68
C SER A 49 -4.90 8.94 -16.73
N GLY A 50 -4.64 9.37 -15.48
CA GLY A 50 -5.66 9.59 -14.47
C GLY A 50 -6.17 8.32 -13.79
N VAL A 51 -5.51 7.18 -14.00
CA VAL A 51 -5.90 5.88 -13.44
C VAL A 51 -5.14 5.66 -12.14
N ILE A 52 -5.82 5.21 -11.08
CA ILE A 52 -5.17 4.85 -9.82
C ILE A 52 -4.23 3.67 -10.07
N ARG A 53 -2.93 3.89 -9.86
CA ARG A 53 -1.87 2.91 -10.11
C ARG A 53 -0.94 2.71 -8.95
N PHE A 54 -0.88 3.63 -8.00
CA PHE A 54 0.06 3.54 -6.89
C PHE A 54 -0.66 3.56 -5.56
N LEU A 55 -0.17 2.75 -4.64
CA LEU A 55 -0.63 2.68 -3.25
C LEU A 55 0.59 2.82 -2.34
N PHE A 56 0.48 3.72 -1.37
CA PHE A 56 1.51 4.00 -0.40
C PHE A 56 0.97 3.86 1.01
N ALA A 57 1.82 3.42 1.93
CA ALA A 57 1.54 3.41 3.35
C ALA A 57 2.83 3.39 4.18
N LYS A 58 2.79 3.92 5.40
CA LYS A 58 3.87 3.76 6.38
C LYS A 58 3.57 2.65 7.36
N TYR A 59 4.57 1.84 7.70
CA TYR A 59 4.46 0.84 8.74
C TYR A 59 4.86 1.41 10.10
N GLY A 60 4.05 1.15 11.12
CA GLY A 60 4.30 1.60 12.49
C GLY A 60 3.15 2.40 13.06
#